data_AF-D2MPK5-F1
#
_entry.id   AF-D2MPK5-F1
#
_cell.length_a   1.000
_cell.length_b   1.000
_cell.length_c   1.000
_cell.angle_alpha   90.00
_cell.angle_beta   90.00
_cell.angle_gamma   90.00
#
_symmetry.space_group_name_H-M   'P 1'
#
loop_
_entity.id
_entity.type
_entity.pdbx_description
1 polymer ?
#
loop_
_entity_poly.entity_id
_entity_poly.type
_entity_poly.pdbx_seq_one_letter_code
_entity_poly.pdbx_strand_id
1 'polypeptide(L)'
;MLTPEEVQNIRFLETDEIAQRLHCDAVRVGWYRKAGLLKYRRLGKHCLTTEEEYAEFVYLTQGMDLSNHDKVRLAGIELKKAHTNQSKSA
;
A
#
# COMPACT_ATOMS: atom_id res chain seq x y z
N MET A 1 23.74 2.43 5.21
CA MET A 1 23.43 2.11 6.62
C MET A 1 22.53 3.23 7.10
N LEU A 2 21.28 2.93 7.50
CA LEU A 2 20.39 3.94 8.08
C LEU A 2 20.91 4.35 9.46
N THR A 3 20.82 5.64 9.79
CA THR A 3 21.26 6.15 11.09
C THR A 3 20.20 5.87 12.16
N PRO A 4 20.57 5.75 13.46
CA PRO A 4 19.62 5.50 14.54
C PRO A 4 18.49 6.54 14.66
N GLU A 5 18.71 7.76 14.16
CA GLU A 5 17.75 8.86 14.16
C GLU A 5 16.64 8.68 13.11
N GLU A 6 16.94 8.05 11.96
CA GLU A 6 15.96 7.75 10.92
C GLU A 6 14.94 6.69 11.39
N VAL A 7 15.36 5.79 12.30
CA VAL A 7 14.50 4.74 12.85
C VAL A 7 13.47 5.29 13.86
N GLN A 8 13.75 6.42 14.51
CA GLN A 8 12.90 6.99 15.57
C GLN A 8 11.72 7.82 15.05
N ASN A 9 11.71 8.19 13.77
CA ASN A 9 10.65 9.03 13.18
C ASN A 9 9.75 8.29 12.17
N ILE A 10 9.69 6.96 12.24
CA ILE A 10 8.81 6.19 11.39
C ILE A 10 7.36 6.43 11.83
N ARG A 11 6.66 7.31 11.11
CA ARG A 11 5.23 7.57 11.31
C ARG A 11 4.43 6.43 10.72
N PHE A 12 3.56 5.85 11.55
CA PHE A 12 2.59 4.84 11.13
C PHE A 12 1.22 5.48 10.92
N LEU A 13 0.58 5.08 9.83
CA LEU A 13 -0.77 5.44 9.45
C LEU A 13 -1.70 4.27 9.73
N GLU A 14 -2.78 4.55 10.43
CA GLU A 14 -3.86 3.60 10.65
C GLU A 14 -4.81 3.55 9.46
N THR A 15 -5.64 2.50 9.40
CA THR A 15 -6.63 2.31 8.34
C THR A 15 -7.53 3.53 8.14
N ASP A 16 -8.00 4.13 9.24
CA ASP A 16 -8.94 5.26 9.19
C ASP A 16 -8.25 6.54 8.69
N GLU A 17 -6.99 6.77 9.06
CA GLU A 17 -6.21 7.89 8.54
C GLU A 17 -5.97 7.75 7.04
N ILE A 18 -5.63 6.55 6.57
CA ILE A 18 -5.46 6.26 5.14
C ILE A 18 -6.80 6.43 4.39
N ALA A 19 -7.89 5.97 4.97
CA ALA A 19 -9.23 6.10 4.42
C ALA A 19 -9.61 7.58 4.23
N GLN A 20 -9.35 8.43 5.23
CA GLN A 20 -9.56 9.87 5.16
C GLN A 20 -8.71 10.54 4.07
N ARG A 21 -7.41 10.23 4.00
CA ARG A 21 -6.50 10.81 2.99
C ARG A 21 -6.86 10.40 1.56
N LEU A 22 -7.35 9.19 1.37
CA LEU A 22 -7.80 8.69 0.06
C LEU A 22 -9.26 9.02 -0.25
N HIS A 23 -9.96 9.73 0.64
CA HIS A 23 -11.38 10.03 0.54
C HIS A 23 -12.23 8.78 0.23
N CYS A 24 -11.99 7.69 0.96
CA CYS A 24 -12.70 6.43 0.78
C CYS A 24 -12.98 5.73 2.12
N ASP A 25 -13.73 4.63 2.08
CA ASP A 25 -14.06 3.87 3.28
C ASP A 25 -12.93 2.92 3.68
N ALA A 26 -12.83 2.60 4.97
CA ALA A 26 -11.88 1.63 5.52
C ALA A 26 -11.98 0.24 4.85
N VAL A 27 -13.16 -0.14 4.37
CA VAL A 27 -13.38 -1.38 3.59
C VAL A 27 -12.54 -1.38 2.32
N ARG A 28 -12.49 -0.24 1.60
CA ARG A 28 -11.73 -0.09 0.36
C ARG A 28 -10.22 -0.12 0.63
N VAL A 29 -9.77 0.47 1.74
CA VAL A 29 -8.37 0.31 2.21
C VAL A 29 -8.02 -1.17 2.43
N GLY A 30 -8.96 -1.94 2.99
CA GLY A 30 -8.83 -3.39 3.12
C GLY A 30 -8.66 -4.12 1.78
N TRP A 31 -9.28 -3.65 0.71
CA TRP A 31 -9.13 -4.22 -0.63
C TRP A 31 -7.72 -4.00 -1.17
N TYR A 32 -7.17 -2.79 -1.04
CA TYR A 32 -5.80 -2.48 -1.48
C TYR A 32 -4.77 -3.38 -0.80
N ARG A 33 -4.94 -3.63 0.50
CA ARG A 33 -4.10 -4.54 1.28
C ARG A 33 -4.20 -5.99 0.82
N LYS A 34 -5.43 -6.50 0.62
CA LYS A 34 -5.66 -7.87 0.12
C LYS A 34 -5.12 -8.08 -1.29
N ALA A 35 -5.21 -7.07 -2.15
CA ALA A 35 -4.61 -7.09 -3.48
C ALA A 35 -3.08 -7.07 -3.45
N GLY A 36 -2.48 -6.62 -2.34
CA GLY A 36 -1.04 -6.42 -2.19
C GLY A 36 -0.55 -5.10 -2.81
N LEU A 37 -1.46 -4.16 -3.06
CA LEU A 37 -1.14 -2.80 -3.54
C LEU A 37 -0.60 -1.94 -2.40
N LEU A 38 -1.21 -2.06 -1.23
CA LEU A 38 -0.84 -1.30 -0.04
C LEU A 38 -0.12 -2.20 0.95
N LYS A 39 1.17 -1.94 1.19
CA LYS A 39 1.95 -2.61 2.22
C LYS A 39 1.41 -2.23 3.60
N TYR A 40 1.46 -3.19 4.51
CA TYR A 40 1.00 -2.98 5.89
C TYR A 40 1.61 -4.02 6.82
N ARG A 41 1.65 -3.67 8.10
CA ARG A 41 2.03 -4.53 9.22
C ARG A 41 0.84 -4.67 10.14
N ARG A 42 0.67 -5.86 10.73
CA ARG A 42 -0.40 -6.12 11.70
C ARG A 42 0.15 -5.99 13.11
N LEU A 43 -0.48 -5.17 13.93
CA LEU A 43 -0.22 -5.06 15.36
C LEU A 43 -1.53 -5.33 16.12
N GLY A 44 -1.72 -6.60 16.50
CA GLY A 44 -2.99 -7.07 17.04
C GLY A 44 -4.14 -6.90 16.04
N LYS A 45 -5.10 -6.03 16.37
CA LYS A 45 -6.24 -5.68 15.50
C LYS A 45 -5.94 -4.53 14.55
N HIS A 46 -4.87 -3.77 14.80
CA HIS A 46 -4.51 -2.62 13.98
C HIS A 46 -3.70 -3.06 12.76
N CYS A 47 -3.92 -2.38 11.64
CA CYS A 47 -3.11 -2.49 10.44
C CYS A 47 -2.43 -1.15 10.21
N LEU A 48 -1.11 -1.16 10.31
CA LEU A 48 -0.24 -0.01 10.27
C LEU A 48 0.50 0.01 8.93
N THR A 49 0.54 1.17 8.29
CA THR A 49 1.30 1.39 7.05
C THR A 49 2.21 2.59 7.27
N THR A 50 3.46 2.56 6.80
CA THR A 50 4.33 3.75 6.96
C THR A 50 3.97 4.83 5.97
N GLU A 51 4.35 6.07 6.27
CA GLU A 51 4.19 7.21 5.35
C GLU A 51 4.84 6.91 3.97
N GLU A 52 6.01 6.27 3.97
CA GLU A 52 6.72 5.86 2.75
C GLU A 52 5.94 4.81 1.94
N GLU A 53 5.42 3.78 2.59
CA GLU A 53 4.61 2.74 1.93
C GLU A 53 3.30 3.31 1.37
N TYR A 54 2.72 4.29 2.07
CA TYR A 54 1.55 5.02 1.60
C TYR A 54 1.90 5.86 0.36
N ALA A 55 3.00 6.60 0.38
CA ALA A 55 3.46 7.39 -0.75
C ALA A 55 3.78 6.50 -1.98
N GLU A 56 4.44 5.37 -1.76
CA GLU A 56 4.70 4.35 -2.79
C GLU A 56 3.39 3.83 -3.38
N PHE A 57 2.39 3.52 -2.55
CA PHE A 57 1.07 3.12 -3.02
C PHE A 57 0.41 4.19 -3.89
N VAL A 58 0.39 5.46 -3.46
CA VAL A 58 -0.20 6.56 -4.23
C VAL A 58 0.50 6.73 -5.57
N TYR A 59 1.82 6.65 -5.58
CA TYR A 59 2.62 6.74 -6.81
C TYR A 59 2.33 5.57 -7.77
N LEU A 60 2.37 4.33 -7.28
CA LEU A 60 2.15 3.13 -8.10
C LEU A 60 0.72 3.04 -8.65
N THR A 61 -0.26 3.59 -7.93
CA THR A 61 -1.66 3.57 -8.32
C THR A 61 -2.12 4.84 -9.04
N GLN A 62 -1.20 5.78 -9.29
CA GLN A 62 -1.50 7.02 -9.99
C GLN A 62 -2.00 6.73 -11.40
N GLY A 63 -3.21 7.20 -11.72
CA GLY A 63 -3.84 6.99 -13.02
C GLY A 63 -4.46 5.60 -13.23
N MET A 64 -4.43 4.71 -12.23
CA MET A 64 -5.14 3.44 -12.29
C MET A 64 -6.62 3.61 -11.93
N ASP A 65 -7.48 2.85 -12.60
CA ASP A 65 -8.89 2.80 -12.23
C ASP A 65 -9.12 1.80 -11.08
N LEU A 66 -9.24 2.32 -9.86
CA LEU A 66 -9.49 1.54 -8.64
C LEU A 66 -10.94 1.65 -8.14
N SER A 67 -11.89 1.96 -9.03
CA SER A 67 -13.29 2.25 -8.68
C SER A 67 -14.05 1.08 -8.04
N ASN A 68 -13.63 -0.17 -8.26
CA ASN A 68 -14.27 -1.36 -7.71
C ASN A 68 -13.28 -2.45 -7.29
N HIS A 69 -13.77 -3.44 -6.54
CA HIS A 69 -12.96 -4.51 -5.97
C HIS A 69 -12.22 -5.34 -7.04
N ASP A 70 -12.85 -5.63 -8.18
CA ASP A 70 -12.23 -6.45 -9.23
C ASP A 70 -11.07 -5.74 -9.91
N LYS A 71 -11.23 -4.44 -10.20
CA LYS A 71 -10.15 -3.63 -10.76
C LYS A 71 -8.98 -3.49 -9.80
N VAL A 72 -9.27 -3.30 -8.50
CA VAL A 72 -8.24 -3.32 -7.44
C VAL A 72 -7.48 -4.65 -7.41
N ARG A 73 -8.19 -5.77 -7.53
CA ARG A 73 -7.57 -7.10 -7.57
C ARG A 73 -6.71 -7.29 -8.82
N LEU A 74 -7.18 -6.85 -9.99
CA LEU A 74 -6.43 -6.92 -11.25
C LEU A 74 -5.14 -6.08 -11.19
N ALA A 75 -5.23 -4.84 -10.70
CA ALA A 75 -4.08 -3.98 -10.49
C ALA A 75 -3.00 -4.65 -9.60
N GLY A 76 -3.43 -5.31 -8.51
CA GLY A 76 -2.51 -6.06 -7.64
C GLY A 76 -1.81 -7.23 -8.34
N ILE A 77 -2.50 -7.92 -9.25
CA ILE A 77 -1.91 -9.01 -10.04
C ILE A 77 -0.90 -8.46 -11.05
N GLU A 78 -1.21 -7.36 -11.73
CA GLU A 78 -0.33 -6.72 -12.71
C GLU A 78 0.96 -6.21 -12.08
N LEU A 79 0.86 -5.53 -10.93
CA LEU A 79 2.02 -5.06 -10.19
C LEU A 79 2.94 -6.21 -9.75
N LYS A 80 2.38 -7.33 -9.29
CA LYS A 80 3.17 -8.53 -8.93
C LYS A 80 3.85 -9.15 -10.15
N LYS A 81 3.18 -9.21 -11.30
CA LYS A 81 3.78 -9.68 -12.56
C LYS A 81 4.92 -8.78 -13.02
N ALA A 82 4.76 -7.46 -12.94
CA ALA A 82 5.81 -6.50 -13.30
C ALA A 82 7.09 -6.70 -12.46
N HIS A 83 6.95 -6.89 -11.15
CA HIS A 83 8.07 -7.15 -10.24
C HIS A 83 8.77 -8.50 -10.54
N THR A 84 8.01 -9.51 -10.97
CA THR A 84 8.56 -10.84 -11.31
C THR A 84 9.35 -10.81 -12.64
N ASN A 85 8.96 -9.97 -13.59
CA ASN A 85 9.67 -9.85 -14.88
C ASN A 85 10.97 -9.04 -14.77
N GLN A 86 11.03 -8.03 -13.89
CA GLN A 86 12.28 -7.30 -13.64
C GLN A 86 13.35 -8.17 -12.97
N SER A 87 12.96 -9.09 -12.11
CA SER A 87 13.89 -9.99 -11.40
C SER A 87 14.38 -11.19 -12.23
N LYS A 88 13.82 -11.41 -13.42
CA LYS A 88 14.28 -12.43 -14.39
C LYS A 88 15.20 -11.89 -15.49
N SER A 89 15.43 -10.57 -15.52
CA SER A 89 16.25 -9.92 -16.55
C SER A 89 17.65 -9.54 -16.05
N ALA A 90 18.12 -10.15 -14.96
CA ALA A 90 19.45 -9.96 -14.38
C ALA A 90 20.32 -11.20 -14.61
#